data_AF-X1T613-F1
#
_entry.id   AF-X1T613-F1
#
_cell.length_a   1.000
_cell.length_b   1.000
_cell.length_c   1.000
_cell.angle_alpha   90.00
_cell.angle_beta   90.00
_cell.angle_gamma   90.00
#
_symmetry.space_group_name_H-M   'P 1'
#
loop_
_entity.id
_entity.type
_entity.pdbx_description
1 polymer ?
#
loop_
_entity_poly.entity_id
_entity_poly.type
_entity_poly.pdbx_seq_one_letter_code
_entity_poly.pdbx_strand_id
1 'polypeptide(L)'
;NIKKKGECVFIKGGIYSQDLLEEIALNVFRMGGIPHISSTSDRFTESFFLDKKISSEILAITPKHYLKLIENIDAYIVIEPYEDPSILNEVPREKMLARAKALAPIKDVLYGAKEEFAPGKKWCYAGWPSQKAAAFYNISYDLLEKFIVGGISVPQKDLQQITSNLSKNFNNAKKVHVTDDLGTDFWVSIEDRAIVLDDGLLSDEQIAIGDLGGNLPAGEVFFPPHEKQGEGKIFCPLTKDRFSNKIIKNIELIFKNGRLLIDKVTADENLDD
;
A
#
# COMPACT_ATOMS: atom_id res chain seq x y z
N ASN A 1 10.49 -3.05 -15.39
CA ASN A 1 11.75 -2.32 -15.65
C ASN A 1 12.97 -3.16 -15.27
N ILE A 2 13.20 -4.28 -15.98
CA ILE A 2 14.38 -5.14 -15.79
C ILE A 2 15.50 -4.54 -16.64
N LYS A 3 16.58 -4.09 -16.00
CA LYS A 3 17.68 -3.37 -16.67
C LYS A 3 18.87 -4.28 -16.98
N LYS A 4 19.04 -5.35 -16.21
CA LYS A 4 20.15 -6.30 -16.35
C LYS A 4 19.62 -7.73 -16.46
N LYS A 5 20.24 -8.51 -17.34
CA LYS A 5 19.98 -9.95 -17.41
C LYS A 5 20.33 -10.58 -16.07
N GLY A 6 19.44 -11.41 -15.55
CA GLY A 6 19.61 -12.09 -14.28
C GLY A 6 19.09 -11.34 -13.05
N GLU A 7 18.42 -10.20 -13.20
CA GLU A 7 17.77 -9.54 -12.05
C GLU A 7 16.77 -10.49 -11.38
N CYS A 8 16.91 -10.64 -10.06
CA CYS A 8 16.07 -11.48 -9.22
C CYS A 8 14.79 -10.73 -8.86
N VAL A 9 13.63 -11.25 -9.27
CA VAL A 9 12.32 -10.63 -9.01
C VAL A 9 11.52 -11.52 -8.08
N PHE A 10 11.20 -11.01 -6.90
CA PHE A 10 10.32 -11.72 -5.97
C PHE A 10 8.86 -11.33 -6.23
N ILE A 11 8.03 -12.31 -6.53
CA ILE A 11 6.61 -12.14 -6.87
C ILE A 11 5.78 -12.81 -5.77
N LYS A 12 4.91 -12.05 -5.12
CA LYS A 12 4.10 -12.50 -4.00
C LYS A 12 2.62 -12.22 -4.21
N GLY A 13 1.75 -13.13 -3.78
CA GLY A 13 0.30 -12.91 -3.79
C GLY A 13 -0.49 -13.95 -3.01
N GLY A 14 -1.81 -13.91 -3.14
CA GLY A 14 -2.70 -14.95 -2.63
C GLY A 14 -2.78 -16.13 -3.60
N ILE A 15 -3.09 -17.33 -3.10
CA ILE A 15 -3.26 -18.51 -3.97
C ILE A 15 -4.41 -18.35 -4.98
N TYR A 16 -5.39 -17.50 -4.67
CA TYR A 16 -6.50 -17.18 -5.58
C TYR A 16 -6.06 -16.39 -6.83
N SER A 17 -4.87 -15.79 -6.81
CA SER A 17 -4.27 -15.08 -7.95
C SER A 17 -3.11 -15.85 -8.60
N GLN A 18 -2.98 -17.16 -8.34
CA GLN A 18 -1.86 -17.98 -8.77
C GLN A 18 -1.58 -17.88 -10.28
N ASP A 19 -2.60 -17.96 -11.12
CA ASP A 19 -2.46 -17.87 -12.59
C ASP A 19 -1.81 -16.54 -13.01
N LEU A 20 -2.19 -15.43 -12.36
CA LEU A 20 -1.58 -14.12 -12.61
C LEU A 20 -0.12 -14.07 -12.15
N LEU A 21 0.19 -14.64 -10.97
CA LEU A 21 1.58 -14.69 -10.47
C LEU A 21 2.48 -15.46 -11.44
N GLU A 22 1.99 -16.55 -12.00
CA GLU A 22 2.69 -17.36 -13.00
C GLU A 22 2.90 -16.60 -14.31
N GLU A 23 1.88 -15.90 -14.82
CA GLU A 23 2.04 -15.08 -16.03
C GLU A 23 3.01 -13.91 -15.83
N ILE A 24 3.02 -13.28 -14.66
CA ILE A 24 4.02 -12.27 -14.30
C ILE A 24 5.42 -12.90 -14.30
N ALA A 25 5.58 -14.08 -13.69
CA ALA A 25 6.87 -14.76 -13.65
C ALA A 25 7.37 -15.17 -15.05
N LEU A 26 6.48 -15.69 -15.90
CA LEU A 26 6.81 -16.00 -17.29
C LEU A 26 7.23 -14.74 -18.05
N ASN A 27 6.56 -13.60 -17.83
CA ASN A 27 6.99 -12.32 -18.40
C ASN A 27 8.34 -11.85 -17.86
N VAL A 28 8.64 -12.03 -16.58
CA VAL A 28 9.97 -11.77 -16.02
C VAL A 28 11.05 -12.60 -16.72
N PHE A 29 10.82 -13.91 -16.93
CA PHE A 29 11.74 -14.75 -17.69
C PHE A 29 11.92 -14.27 -19.14
N ARG A 30 10.83 -13.92 -19.83
CA ARG A 30 10.86 -13.39 -21.21
C ARG A 30 11.67 -12.09 -21.29
N MET A 31 11.68 -11.29 -20.22
CA MET A 31 12.48 -10.07 -20.10
C MET A 31 13.92 -10.31 -19.59
N GLY A 32 14.32 -11.56 -19.37
CA GLY A 32 15.68 -11.94 -18.95
C GLY A 32 15.95 -11.86 -17.44
N GLY A 33 14.92 -11.69 -16.62
CA GLY A 33 15.01 -11.79 -15.15
C GLY A 33 14.85 -13.21 -14.63
N ILE A 34 14.98 -13.37 -13.31
CA ILE A 34 14.85 -14.62 -12.57
C ILE A 34 13.74 -14.45 -11.53
N PRO A 35 12.51 -14.95 -11.78
CA PRO A 35 11.41 -14.83 -10.83
C PRO A 35 11.51 -15.87 -9.70
N HIS A 36 11.00 -15.50 -8.53
CA HIS A 36 10.60 -16.43 -7.48
C HIS A 36 9.16 -16.13 -7.07
N ILE A 37 8.27 -17.11 -7.17
CA ILE A 37 6.86 -16.97 -6.77
C ILE A 37 6.69 -17.46 -5.34
N SER A 38 5.97 -16.70 -4.52
CA SER A 38 5.44 -17.15 -3.23
C SER A 38 3.97 -16.78 -3.10
N SER A 39 3.12 -17.77 -2.91
CA SER A 39 1.69 -17.56 -2.64
C SER A 39 1.28 -18.19 -1.32
N THR A 40 0.30 -17.56 -0.66
CA THR A 40 -0.30 -18.05 0.59
C THR A 40 -1.81 -18.12 0.44
N SER A 41 -2.44 -19.06 1.15
CA SER A 41 -3.91 -19.10 1.25
C SER A 41 -4.41 -18.27 2.42
N ASP A 42 -5.62 -17.74 2.29
CA ASP A 42 -6.35 -17.10 3.39
C ASP A 42 -6.45 -18.02 4.61
N ARG A 43 -6.76 -19.31 4.38
CA ARG A 43 -6.79 -20.34 5.43
C ARG A 43 -5.50 -20.37 6.24
N PHE A 44 -4.34 -20.39 5.58
CA PHE A 44 -3.06 -20.42 6.27
C PHE A 44 -2.83 -19.14 7.07
N THR A 45 -3.13 -17.98 6.48
CA THR A 45 -2.99 -16.67 7.14
C THR A 45 -3.85 -16.59 8.39
N GLU A 46 -5.13 -16.87 8.26
CA GLU A 46 -6.09 -16.90 9.36
C GLU A 46 -5.65 -17.88 10.43
N SER A 47 -5.27 -19.11 10.04
CA SER A 47 -4.88 -20.16 10.99
C SER A 47 -3.69 -19.76 11.84
N PHE A 48 -2.63 -19.16 11.28
CA PHE A 48 -1.47 -18.82 12.10
C PHE A 48 -1.77 -17.69 13.11
N PHE A 49 -2.69 -16.80 12.74
CA PHE A 49 -3.17 -15.76 13.64
C PHE A 49 -4.15 -16.28 14.69
N LEU A 50 -5.08 -17.17 14.36
CA LEU A 50 -6.12 -17.60 15.29
C LEU A 50 -5.75 -18.83 16.13
N ASP A 51 -4.75 -19.62 15.73
CA ASP A 51 -4.31 -20.78 16.51
C ASP A 51 -3.70 -20.35 17.85
N LYS A 52 -4.40 -20.66 18.94
CA LYS A 52 -4.00 -20.34 20.32
C LYS A 52 -2.70 -21.03 20.76
N LYS A 53 -2.25 -22.07 20.04
CA LYS A 53 -0.98 -22.76 20.30
C LYS A 53 0.22 -22.04 19.69
N ILE A 54 -0.01 -21.09 18.77
CA ILE A 54 1.05 -20.27 18.18
C ILE A 54 1.16 -18.99 19.01
N SER A 55 2.28 -18.83 19.72
CA SER A 55 2.51 -17.67 20.57
C SER A 55 2.81 -16.40 19.79
N SER A 56 2.50 -15.24 20.37
CA SER A 56 2.94 -13.96 19.81
C SER A 56 4.47 -13.82 19.80
N GLU A 57 5.17 -14.49 20.71
CA GLU A 57 6.63 -14.51 20.75
C GLU A 57 7.25 -15.10 19.48
N ILE A 58 6.76 -16.25 19.00
CA ILE A 58 7.26 -16.85 17.77
C ILE A 58 6.92 -15.99 16.54
N LEU A 59 5.74 -15.36 16.52
CA LEU A 59 5.32 -14.45 15.45
C LEU A 59 6.11 -13.13 15.43
N ALA A 60 6.78 -12.78 16.53
CA ALA A 60 7.63 -11.61 16.66
C ALA A 60 9.08 -11.84 16.16
N ILE A 61 9.45 -13.08 15.85
CA ILE A 61 10.80 -13.40 15.36
C ILE A 61 10.90 -13.09 13.87
N THR A 62 11.89 -12.29 13.50
CA THR A 62 12.21 -12.03 12.10
C THR A 62 12.64 -13.32 11.39
N PRO A 63 11.92 -13.76 10.34
CA PRO A 63 12.29 -14.97 9.60
C PRO A 63 13.57 -14.73 8.78
N LYS A 64 14.72 -15.15 9.31
CA LYS A 64 16.04 -14.89 8.70
C LYS A 64 16.17 -15.42 7.26
N HIS A 65 15.58 -16.57 6.95
CA HIS A 65 15.59 -17.12 5.59
C HIS A 65 14.90 -16.18 4.60
N TYR A 66 13.75 -15.62 4.97
CA TYR A 66 13.01 -14.69 4.14
C TYR A 66 13.69 -13.32 4.08
N LEU A 67 14.26 -12.84 5.18
CA LEU A 67 15.10 -11.62 5.15
C LEU A 67 16.26 -11.79 4.16
N LYS A 68 16.96 -12.93 4.17
CA LYS A 68 18.05 -13.20 3.20
C LYS A 68 17.54 -13.29 1.76
N LEU A 69 16.35 -13.82 1.52
CA LEU A 69 15.73 -13.75 0.18
C LEU A 69 15.56 -12.28 -0.26
N ILE A 70 14.98 -11.44 0.59
CA ILE A 70 14.73 -10.02 0.30
C ILE A 70 16.02 -9.20 0.13
N GLU A 71 17.07 -9.51 0.87
CA GLU A 71 18.38 -8.87 0.66
C GLU A 71 18.95 -9.15 -0.74
N ASN A 72 18.66 -10.32 -1.31
CA ASN A 72 19.24 -10.82 -2.56
C ASN A 72 18.34 -10.65 -3.80
N ILE A 73 17.19 -9.98 -3.68
CA ILE A 73 16.34 -9.62 -4.83
C ILE A 73 16.69 -8.21 -5.34
N ASP A 74 16.35 -7.95 -6.59
CA ASP A 74 16.45 -6.64 -7.24
C ASP A 74 15.09 -5.91 -7.29
N ALA A 75 14.00 -6.68 -7.37
CA ALA A 75 12.64 -6.16 -7.44
C ALA A 75 11.63 -7.02 -6.69
N TYR A 76 10.55 -6.40 -6.21
CA TYR A 76 9.49 -7.01 -5.43
C TYR A 76 8.11 -6.64 -6.00
N ILE A 77 7.34 -7.63 -6.44
CA ILE A 77 5.98 -7.43 -6.96
C ILE A 77 5.00 -8.11 -6.01
N VAL A 78 3.99 -7.38 -5.58
CA VAL A 78 2.92 -7.88 -4.72
C VAL A 78 1.60 -7.76 -5.45
N ILE A 79 0.95 -8.88 -5.71
CA ILE A 79 -0.47 -8.93 -6.04
C ILE A 79 -1.25 -9.05 -4.74
N GLU A 80 -2.43 -8.44 -4.66
CA GLU A 80 -3.32 -8.47 -3.50
C GLU A 80 -3.28 -9.84 -2.78
N PRO A 81 -2.73 -9.90 -1.56
CA PRO A 81 -2.42 -11.17 -0.90
C PRO A 81 -3.65 -11.93 -0.40
N TYR A 82 -4.80 -11.28 -0.25
CA TYR A 82 -5.99 -11.89 0.35
C TYR A 82 -7.14 -11.99 -0.65
N GLU A 83 -7.76 -13.17 -0.72
CA GLU A 83 -9.02 -13.31 -1.45
C GLU A 83 -10.13 -12.65 -0.64
N ASP A 84 -10.18 -12.89 0.66
CA ASP A 84 -11.15 -12.38 1.60
C ASP A 84 -10.50 -11.41 2.60
N PRO A 85 -10.77 -10.09 2.48
CA PRO A 85 -10.24 -9.11 3.43
C PRO A 85 -10.70 -9.33 4.88
N SER A 86 -11.82 -10.03 5.08
CA SER A 86 -12.44 -10.21 6.40
C SER A 86 -11.66 -11.14 7.33
N ILE A 87 -10.73 -11.93 6.80
CA ILE A 87 -9.89 -12.84 7.61
C ILE A 87 -9.01 -12.10 8.64
N LEU A 88 -8.87 -10.78 8.48
CA LEU A 88 -8.12 -9.92 9.40
C LEU A 88 -8.99 -9.29 10.49
N ASN A 89 -10.33 -9.35 10.38
CA ASN A 89 -11.26 -8.70 11.31
C ASN A 89 -11.12 -9.22 12.75
N GLU A 90 -10.85 -10.52 12.89
CA GLU A 90 -10.80 -11.23 14.17
C GLU A 90 -9.36 -11.50 14.67
N VAL A 91 -8.35 -10.94 14.00
CA VAL A 91 -6.96 -11.20 14.36
C VAL A 91 -6.62 -10.50 15.69
N PRO A 92 -6.09 -11.23 16.70
CA PRO A 92 -5.69 -10.62 17.97
C PRO A 92 -4.62 -9.52 17.79
N ARG A 93 -4.85 -8.35 18.39
CA ARG A 93 -3.94 -7.18 18.30
C ARG A 93 -2.50 -7.52 18.69
N GLU A 94 -2.29 -8.34 19.72
CA GLU A 94 -0.94 -8.78 20.13
C GLU A 94 -0.19 -9.49 19.00
N LYS A 95 -0.88 -10.34 18.23
CA LYS A 95 -0.27 -11.10 17.14
C LYS A 95 -0.03 -10.23 15.92
N MET A 96 -0.89 -9.23 15.67
CA MET A 96 -0.65 -8.22 14.64
C MET A 96 0.62 -7.41 14.95
N LEU A 97 0.77 -6.95 16.19
CA LEU A 97 1.95 -6.21 16.64
C LEU A 97 3.22 -7.06 16.60
N ALA A 98 3.12 -8.32 17.04
CA ALA A 98 4.22 -9.28 16.91
C ALA A 98 4.63 -9.43 15.45
N ARG A 99 3.66 -9.66 14.54
CA ARG A 99 3.95 -9.80 13.11
C ARG A 99 4.57 -8.54 12.52
N ALA A 100 4.09 -7.35 12.91
CA ALA A 100 4.66 -6.08 12.50
C ALA A 100 6.13 -5.95 12.94
N LYS A 101 6.46 -6.36 14.17
CA LYS A 101 7.83 -6.41 14.68
C LYS A 101 8.72 -7.36 13.87
N ALA A 102 8.23 -8.56 13.54
CA ALA A 102 8.98 -9.50 12.72
C ALA A 102 9.24 -8.99 11.29
N LEU A 103 8.34 -8.18 10.75
CA LEU A 103 8.44 -7.63 9.39
C LEU A 103 9.24 -6.31 9.32
N ALA A 104 9.50 -5.63 10.43
CA ALA A 104 10.22 -4.35 10.42
C ALA A 104 11.59 -4.43 9.73
N PRO A 105 12.50 -5.38 10.05
CA PRO A 105 13.78 -5.48 9.35
C PRO A 105 13.67 -5.80 7.86
N ILE A 106 12.59 -6.48 7.45
CA ILE A 106 12.33 -6.77 6.04
C ILE A 106 11.90 -5.50 5.30
N LYS A 107 11.06 -4.67 5.94
CA LYS A 107 10.64 -3.36 5.40
C LYS A 107 11.81 -2.39 5.31
N ASP A 108 12.73 -2.42 6.27
CA ASP A 108 13.95 -1.60 6.22
C ASP A 108 14.73 -1.87 4.93
N VAL A 109 14.91 -3.15 4.55
CA VAL A 109 15.60 -3.55 3.31
C VAL A 109 14.77 -3.24 2.06
N LEU A 110 13.47 -3.53 2.07
CA LEU A 110 12.59 -3.33 0.91
C LEU A 110 12.46 -1.85 0.52
N TYR A 111 12.26 -0.98 1.51
CA TYR A 111 11.89 0.42 1.30
C TYR A 111 12.99 1.42 1.69
N GLY A 112 14.18 0.91 2.05
CA GLY A 112 15.31 1.77 2.41
C GLY A 112 15.06 2.66 3.62
N ALA A 113 14.27 2.18 4.60
CA ALA A 113 13.87 2.98 5.76
C ALA A 113 15.04 3.35 6.71
N LYS A 114 16.21 2.72 6.51
CA LYS A 114 17.47 3.06 7.17
C LYS A 114 18.53 3.41 6.13
N GLU A 115 19.47 4.25 6.54
CA GLU A 115 20.54 4.74 5.68
C GLU A 115 21.35 3.62 5.03
N GLU A 116 21.64 2.53 5.75
CA GLU A 116 22.38 1.38 5.19
C GLU A 116 21.61 0.60 4.11
N PHE A 117 20.29 0.80 4.01
CA PHE A 117 19.43 0.15 3.03
C PHE A 117 18.86 1.11 1.99
N ALA A 118 19.09 2.42 2.13
CA ALA A 118 18.61 3.41 1.17
C ALA A 118 19.27 3.17 -0.22
N PRO A 119 18.52 3.33 -1.33
CA PRO A 119 17.09 3.67 -1.44
C PRO A 119 16.10 2.50 -1.31
N GLY A 120 16.57 1.27 -1.08
CA GLY A 120 15.75 0.06 -0.98
C GLY A 120 15.76 -0.77 -2.26
N LYS A 121 14.65 -1.46 -2.54
CA LYS A 121 14.44 -2.32 -3.71
C LYS A 121 13.36 -1.74 -4.62
N LYS A 122 13.42 -2.07 -5.92
CA LYS A 122 12.32 -1.74 -6.84
C LYS A 122 11.05 -2.47 -6.38
N TRP A 123 9.91 -1.81 -6.34
CA TRP A 123 8.68 -2.46 -5.87
C TRP A 123 7.43 -2.05 -6.64
N CYS A 124 6.44 -2.94 -6.63
CA CYS A 124 5.11 -2.66 -7.14
C CYS A 124 4.09 -3.43 -6.31
N TYR A 125 3.03 -2.77 -5.87
CA TYR A 125 1.82 -3.43 -5.38
C TYR A 125 0.71 -3.27 -6.40
N ALA A 126 -0.01 -4.35 -6.70
CA ALA A 126 -1.19 -4.33 -7.55
C ALA A 126 -2.39 -4.96 -6.84
N GLY A 127 -3.50 -4.24 -6.83
CA GLY A 127 -4.79 -4.78 -6.40
C GLY A 127 -5.23 -5.91 -7.33
N TRP A 128 -6.01 -6.87 -6.80
CA TRP A 128 -6.64 -7.92 -7.59
C TRP A 128 -8.04 -8.23 -7.06
N PRO A 129 -9.08 -8.26 -7.91
CA PRO A 129 -10.44 -8.41 -7.45
C PRO A 129 -10.75 -9.86 -7.09
N SER A 130 -11.65 -10.05 -6.13
CA SER A 130 -12.24 -11.34 -5.80
C SER A 130 -13.73 -11.16 -5.45
N GLN A 131 -14.50 -12.23 -5.53
CA GLN A 131 -15.91 -12.23 -5.12
C GLN A 131 -16.06 -11.95 -3.61
N LYS A 132 -15.14 -12.47 -2.79
CA LYS A 132 -15.16 -12.27 -1.33
C LYS A 132 -14.81 -10.84 -0.96
N ALA A 133 -13.86 -10.22 -1.64
CA ALA A 133 -13.55 -8.81 -1.48
C ALA A 133 -14.74 -7.92 -1.87
N ALA A 134 -15.41 -8.22 -2.99
CA ALA A 134 -16.61 -7.48 -3.39
C ALA A 134 -17.73 -7.58 -2.34
N ALA A 135 -17.98 -8.79 -1.81
CA ALA A 135 -18.92 -9.00 -0.72
C ALA A 135 -18.52 -8.24 0.56
N PHE A 136 -17.23 -8.25 0.94
CA PHE A 136 -16.72 -7.53 2.09
C PHE A 136 -16.94 -6.02 1.98
N TYR A 137 -16.67 -5.43 0.81
CA TYR A 137 -16.89 -4.01 0.54
C TYR A 137 -18.35 -3.65 0.24
N ASN A 138 -19.25 -4.63 0.21
CA ASN A 138 -20.66 -4.47 -0.11
C ASN A 138 -20.89 -3.80 -1.48
N ILE A 139 -20.14 -4.24 -2.50
CA ILE A 139 -20.29 -3.80 -3.89
C ILE A 139 -20.36 -5.02 -4.82
N SER A 140 -20.79 -4.82 -6.08
CA SER A 140 -20.74 -5.90 -7.06
C SER A 140 -19.30 -6.22 -7.45
N TYR A 141 -19.05 -7.47 -7.81
CA TYR A 141 -17.75 -7.89 -8.35
C TYR A 141 -17.38 -7.09 -9.60
N ASP A 142 -18.32 -6.92 -10.53
CA ASP A 142 -18.10 -6.15 -11.77
C ASP A 142 -17.64 -4.72 -11.49
N LEU A 143 -18.18 -4.09 -10.43
CA LEU A 143 -17.75 -2.75 -10.02
C LEU A 143 -16.34 -2.77 -9.44
N LEU A 144 -16.03 -3.74 -8.56
CA LEU A 144 -14.70 -3.90 -7.98
C LEU A 144 -13.64 -4.19 -9.06
N GLU A 145 -13.93 -5.13 -9.96
CA GLU A 145 -13.08 -5.48 -11.10
C GLU A 145 -12.87 -4.27 -12.00
N LYS A 146 -13.92 -3.52 -12.33
CA LYS A 146 -13.79 -2.29 -13.12
C LYS A 146 -12.88 -1.26 -12.45
N PHE A 147 -12.98 -1.06 -11.13
CA PHE A 147 -12.09 -0.13 -10.42
C PHE A 147 -10.65 -0.60 -10.41
N ILE A 148 -10.41 -1.88 -10.16
CA ILE A 148 -9.06 -2.44 -10.05
C ILE A 148 -8.48 -2.69 -11.44
N VAL A 149 -9.01 -3.67 -12.18
CA VAL A 149 -8.48 -4.10 -13.47
C VAL A 149 -8.68 -3.01 -14.53
N GLY A 150 -9.85 -2.37 -14.55
CA GLY A 150 -10.11 -1.24 -15.45
C GLY A 150 -9.19 -0.05 -15.16
N GLY A 151 -8.93 0.25 -13.88
CA GLY A 151 -7.97 1.28 -13.47
C GLY A 151 -6.53 0.96 -13.88
N ILE A 152 -6.09 -0.29 -13.71
CA ILE A 152 -4.77 -0.78 -14.15
C ILE A 152 -4.63 -0.72 -15.68
N SER A 153 -5.74 -0.91 -16.40
CA SER A 153 -5.76 -0.98 -17.87
C SER A 153 -5.86 0.39 -18.55
N VAL A 154 -5.90 1.49 -17.79
CA VAL A 154 -5.91 2.85 -18.38
C VAL A 154 -4.64 3.03 -19.22
N PRO A 155 -4.74 3.55 -20.46
CA PRO A 155 -3.57 3.73 -21.30
C PRO A 155 -2.52 4.61 -20.62
N GLN A 156 -1.27 4.16 -20.64
CA GLN A 156 -0.17 4.84 -19.96
C GLN A 156 -0.03 6.33 -20.33
N LYS A 157 -0.21 6.64 -21.61
CA LYS A 157 -0.15 8.01 -22.12
C LYS A 157 -1.23 8.90 -21.49
N ASP A 158 -2.40 8.34 -21.26
CA ASP A 158 -3.52 9.07 -20.66
C ASP A 158 -3.25 9.32 -19.17
N LEU A 159 -2.75 8.33 -18.43
CA LEU A 159 -2.32 8.51 -17.03
C LEU A 159 -1.24 9.59 -16.91
N GLN A 160 -0.19 9.55 -17.74
CA GLN A 160 0.85 10.58 -17.78
C GLN A 160 0.29 11.97 -18.06
N GLN A 161 -0.65 12.07 -19.01
CA GLN A 161 -1.26 13.33 -19.36
C GLN A 161 -2.14 13.88 -18.22
N ILE A 162 -2.88 13.00 -17.53
CA ILE A 162 -3.73 13.34 -16.39
C ILE A 162 -2.88 13.83 -15.22
N THR A 163 -1.89 13.05 -14.77
CA THR A 163 -1.04 13.40 -13.63
C THR A 163 -0.20 14.65 -13.92
N SER A 164 0.32 14.80 -15.15
CA SER A 164 1.02 16.02 -15.59
C SER A 164 0.11 17.25 -15.65
N ASN A 165 -1.18 17.10 -15.96
CA ASN A 165 -2.10 18.23 -15.94
C ASN A 165 -2.54 18.59 -14.52
N LEU A 166 -2.79 17.58 -13.68
CA LEU A 166 -3.13 17.77 -12.28
C LEU A 166 -1.97 18.46 -11.52
N SER A 167 -0.72 18.07 -11.80
CA SER A 167 0.46 18.64 -11.17
C SER A 167 0.63 20.14 -11.38
N LYS A 168 0.21 20.65 -12.55
CA LYS A 168 0.30 22.09 -12.87
C LYS A 168 -0.51 22.96 -11.92
N ASN A 169 -1.59 22.43 -11.32
CA ASN A 169 -2.39 23.15 -10.33
C ASN A 169 -1.62 23.43 -9.04
N PHE A 170 -0.51 22.71 -8.80
CA PHE A 170 0.33 22.87 -7.62
C PHE A 170 1.60 23.68 -7.90
N ASN A 171 1.77 24.24 -9.10
CA ASN A 171 2.91 25.10 -9.41
C ASN A 171 2.94 26.33 -8.49
N ASN A 172 4.00 26.45 -7.69
CA ASN A 172 4.16 27.48 -6.64
C ASN A 172 3.09 27.44 -5.54
N ALA A 173 2.29 26.38 -5.45
CA ALA A 173 1.36 26.19 -4.36
C ALA A 173 2.14 25.88 -3.08
N LYS A 174 1.81 26.60 -2.01
CA LYS A 174 2.43 26.42 -0.69
C LYS A 174 1.52 25.69 0.28
N LYS A 175 0.20 25.76 0.05
CA LYS A 175 -0.83 25.18 0.90
C LYS A 175 -1.88 24.52 0.03
N VAL A 176 -2.39 23.40 0.50
CA VAL A 176 -3.58 22.75 -0.03
C VAL A 176 -4.68 22.92 1.00
N HIS A 177 -5.84 23.39 0.56
CA HIS A 177 -7.04 23.50 1.38
C HIS A 177 -8.06 22.51 0.83
N VAL A 178 -8.44 21.53 1.65
CA VAL A 178 -9.39 20.47 1.31
C VAL A 178 -10.68 20.79 2.03
N THR A 179 -11.78 20.89 1.27
CA THR A 179 -13.11 21.14 1.81
C THR A 179 -14.15 20.28 1.10
N ASP A 180 -15.21 19.92 1.80
CA ASP A 180 -16.40 19.28 1.24
C ASP A 180 -17.66 19.66 2.02
N ASP A 181 -18.82 19.27 1.49
CA ASP A 181 -20.13 19.48 2.08
C ASP A 181 -20.48 18.51 3.21
N LEU A 182 -19.67 17.47 3.43
CA LEU A 182 -19.79 16.54 4.54
C LEU A 182 -19.10 17.05 5.82
N GLY A 183 -18.28 18.10 5.70
CA GLY A 183 -17.71 18.83 6.82
C GLY A 183 -16.19 18.84 6.87
N THR A 184 -15.49 18.31 5.88
CA THR A 184 -14.03 18.51 5.79
C THR A 184 -13.76 20.00 5.58
N ASP A 185 -12.84 20.55 6.38
CA ASP A 185 -12.27 21.88 6.25
C ASP A 185 -10.88 21.84 6.86
N PHE A 186 -9.89 21.46 6.04
CA PHE A 186 -8.53 21.19 6.49
C PHE A 186 -7.52 21.77 5.52
N TRP A 187 -6.51 22.46 6.04
CA TRP A 187 -5.38 22.90 5.23
C TRP A 187 -4.08 22.25 5.69
N VAL A 188 -3.16 22.06 4.74
CA VAL A 188 -1.82 21.54 4.98
C VAL A 188 -0.80 22.26 4.10
N SER A 189 0.39 22.51 4.64
CA SER A 189 1.49 23.10 3.87
C SER A 189 2.21 22.03 3.05
N ILE A 190 2.47 22.37 1.78
CA ILE A 190 3.29 21.62 0.82
C ILE A 190 4.47 22.47 0.31
N GLU A 191 4.73 23.62 0.95
CA GLU A 191 5.80 24.54 0.57
C GLU A 191 7.17 23.81 0.47
N ASP A 192 7.92 24.04 -0.60
CA ASP A 192 9.24 23.43 -0.82
C ASP A 192 9.27 21.88 -0.78
N ARG A 193 8.13 21.21 -1.01
CA ARG A 193 8.04 19.76 -1.10
C ARG A 193 8.06 19.30 -2.56
N ALA A 194 8.78 18.21 -2.81
CA ALA A 194 8.80 17.59 -4.13
C ALA A 194 7.44 16.98 -4.45
N ILE A 195 6.97 17.23 -5.66
CA ILE A 195 5.78 16.59 -6.22
C ILE A 195 6.15 15.20 -6.73
N VAL A 196 5.29 14.22 -6.45
CA VAL A 196 5.42 12.88 -7.00
C VAL A 196 4.22 12.58 -7.89
N LEU A 197 4.49 12.10 -9.10
CA LEU A 197 3.48 11.72 -10.08
C LEU A 197 3.44 10.20 -10.15
N ASP A 198 2.37 9.59 -9.67
CA ASP A 198 2.16 8.15 -9.85
C ASP A 198 1.41 7.91 -11.15
N ASP A 199 2.17 7.76 -12.24
CA ASP A 199 1.64 7.41 -13.54
C ASP A 199 1.61 5.89 -13.79
N GLY A 200 1.95 5.06 -12.79
CA GLY A 200 1.99 3.60 -12.92
C GLY A 200 3.26 3.05 -13.57
N LEU A 201 4.25 3.90 -13.88
CA LEU A 201 5.57 3.47 -14.32
C LEU A 201 6.64 3.73 -13.27
N LEU A 202 7.73 2.98 -13.41
CA LEU A 202 8.98 3.24 -12.72
C LEU A 202 9.99 3.72 -13.75
N SER A 203 10.14 5.04 -13.89
CA SER A 203 11.05 5.69 -14.83
C SER A 203 12.51 5.69 -14.34
N ASP A 204 13.44 6.00 -15.23
CA ASP A 204 14.86 6.10 -14.85
C ASP A 204 15.13 7.35 -14.00
N GLU A 205 14.35 8.42 -14.19
CA GLU A 205 14.38 9.63 -13.36
C GLU A 205 13.91 9.35 -11.94
N GLN A 206 12.83 8.58 -11.77
CA GLN A 206 12.35 8.14 -10.45
C GLN A 206 13.41 7.29 -9.73
N ILE A 207 13.98 6.30 -10.44
CA ILE A 207 15.06 5.47 -9.90
C ILE A 207 16.26 6.31 -9.47
N ALA A 208 16.63 7.33 -10.25
CA ALA A 208 17.77 8.20 -9.95
C ALA A 208 17.58 9.02 -8.66
N ILE A 209 16.34 9.33 -8.27
CA ILE A 209 16.02 10.06 -7.03
C ILE A 209 15.60 9.13 -5.87
N GLY A 210 15.68 7.82 -6.06
CA GLY A 210 15.32 6.83 -5.05
C GLY A 210 13.83 6.56 -4.92
N ASP A 211 13.01 7.06 -5.84
CA ASP A 211 11.61 6.67 -5.96
C ASP A 211 11.55 5.33 -6.72
N LEU A 212 11.44 4.23 -5.98
CA LEU A 212 11.67 2.88 -6.49
C LEU A 212 10.40 2.07 -6.72
N GLY A 213 9.21 2.62 -6.48
CA GLY A 213 8.00 1.85 -6.68
C GLY A 213 6.71 2.61 -6.49
N GLY A 214 5.62 1.94 -6.86
CA GLY A 214 4.29 2.52 -6.88
C GLY A 214 3.19 1.47 -6.82
N ASN A 215 1.95 1.95 -6.91
CA ASN A 215 0.76 1.12 -6.81
C ASN A 215 0.08 0.98 -8.18
N LEU A 216 -0.65 -0.12 -8.35
CA LEU A 216 -1.52 -0.37 -9.48
C LEU A 216 -2.92 -0.75 -8.93
N PRO A 217 -4.00 -0.07 -9.33
CA PRO A 217 -4.06 1.08 -10.24
C PRO A 217 -3.33 2.32 -9.72
N ALA A 218 -2.85 3.15 -10.65
CA ALA A 218 -2.14 4.41 -10.40
C ALA A 218 -3.01 5.62 -10.79
N GLY A 219 -2.44 6.82 -10.76
CA GLY A 219 -3.08 8.06 -11.21
C GLY A 219 -3.13 9.17 -10.16
N GLU A 220 -2.45 9.01 -9.03
CA GLU A 220 -2.36 10.03 -8.00
C GLU A 220 -1.23 11.03 -8.25
N VAL A 221 -1.41 12.24 -7.73
CA VAL A 221 -0.35 13.24 -7.56
C VAL A 221 -0.28 13.53 -6.08
N PHE A 222 0.87 13.25 -5.46
CA PHE A 222 1.01 13.33 -4.02
C PHE A 222 2.29 14.06 -3.60
N PHE A 223 2.29 14.48 -2.34
CA PHE A 223 3.34 15.26 -1.71
C PHE A 223 3.56 14.77 -0.29
N PRO A 224 4.80 14.72 0.20
CA PRO A 224 5.03 14.66 1.65
C PRO A 224 4.57 15.99 2.27
N PRO A 225 3.57 16.00 3.17
CA PRO A 225 3.13 17.23 3.81
C PRO A 225 4.17 17.75 4.82
N HIS A 226 4.09 19.03 5.17
CA HIS A 226 4.80 19.54 6.35
C HIS A 226 4.16 19.03 7.64
N GLU A 227 4.93 18.24 8.38
CA GLU A 227 4.48 17.43 9.52
C GLU A 227 3.98 18.27 10.70
N LYS A 228 4.30 19.57 10.72
CA LYS A 228 3.93 20.52 11.78
C LYS A 228 3.06 21.67 11.28
N GLN A 229 2.64 21.65 10.02
CA GLN A 229 1.92 22.75 9.39
C GLN A 229 0.66 22.24 8.68
N GLY A 230 -0.41 22.17 9.45
CA GLY A 230 -1.75 21.88 8.95
C GLY A 230 -2.74 21.89 10.10
N GLU A 231 -3.94 22.39 9.82
CA GLU A 231 -4.99 22.57 10.82
C GLU A 231 -6.36 22.40 10.19
N GLY A 232 -7.32 22.01 11.02
CA GLY A 232 -8.72 21.92 10.63
C GLY A 232 -9.29 20.54 10.90
N LYS A 233 -10.36 20.23 10.19
CA LYS A 233 -11.16 19.03 10.35
C LYS A 233 -11.15 18.20 9.08
N ILE A 234 -10.91 16.90 9.22
CA ILE A 234 -11.16 15.93 8.17
C ILE A 234 -12.33 15.07 8.61
N PHE A 235 -13.37 14.99 7.77
CA PHE A 235 -14.49 14.08 7.97
C PHE A 235 -14.42 12.97 6.92
N CYS A 236 -14.39 11.72 7.38
CA CYS A 236 -14.43 10.56 6.49
C CYS A 236 -15.72 9.77 6.77
N PRO A 237 -16.69 9.77 5.84
CA PRO A 237 -17.93 9.01 6.02
C PRO A 237 -17.67 7.51 6.11
N LEU A 238 -16.62 7.03 5.45
CA LEU A 238 -16.23 5.63 5.42
C LEU A 238 -14.71 5.50 5.35
N THR A 239 -14.14 4.77 6.30
CA THR A 239 -12.74 4.33 6.27
C THR A 239 -12.61 2.94 6.90
N LYS A 240 -11.40 2.42 7.03
CA LYS A 240 -11.13 1.17 7.73
C LYS A 240 -9.96 1.30 8.69
N ASP A 241 -10.03 0.55 9.79
CA ASP A 241 -8.86 0.35 10.62
C ASP A 241 -7.76 -0.36 9.81
N ARG A 242 -6.54 0.16 9.92
CA ARG A 242 -5.41 -0.29 9.11
C ARG A 242 -4.99 -1.73 9.42
N PHE A 243 -5.23 -2.20 10.65
CA PHE A 243 -4.75 -3.49 11.11
C PHE A 243 -5.81 -4.58 10.98
N SER A 244 -7.02 -4.31 11.47
CA SER A 244 -8.14 -5.26 11.50
C SER A 244 -9.02 -5.21 10.26
N ASN A 245 -8.86 -4.24 9.35
CA ASN A 245 -9.80 -3.96 8.25
C ASN A 245 -11.24 -3.63 8.68
N LYS A 246 -11.55 -3.55 9.98
CA LYS A 246 -12.88 -3.14 10.44
C LYS A 246 -13.26 -1.79 9.85
N ILE A 247 -14.47 -1.72 9.30
CA ILE A 247 -14.99 -0.49 8.72
C ILE A 247 -15.34 0.50 9.83
N ILE A 248 -14.81 1.72 9.73
CA ILE A 248 -15.11 2.84 10.63
C ILE A 248 -16.00 3.81 9.85
N LYS A 249 -17.09 4.25 10.46
CA LYS A 249 -18.05 5.15 9.82
C LYS A 249 -18.07 6.52 10.48
N ASN A 250 -18.20 7.55 9.64
CA ASN A 250 -18.37 8.94 10.04
C ASN A 250 -17.28 9.41 11.03
N ILE A 251 -16.01 9.09 10.73
CA ILE A 251 -14.90 9.50 11.58
C ILE A 251 -14.60 10.99 11.38
N GLU A 252 -14.50 11.70 12.49
CA GLU A 252 -14.08 13.10 12.56
C GLU A 252 -12.67 13.19 13.16
N LEU A 253 -11.75 13.80 12.41
CA LEU A 253 -10.35 13.97 12.79
C LEU A 253 -10.01 15.46 12.89
N ILE A 254 -9.62 15.91 14.08
CA ILE A 254 -9.28 17.32 14.33
C ILE A 254 -7.76 17.49 14.44
N PHE A 255 -7.20 18.38 13.64
CA PHE A 255 -5.77 18.66 13.60
C PHE A 255 -5.45 20.09 14.05
N LYS A 256 -4.34 20.22 14.79
CA LYS A 256 -3.76 21.51 15.19
C LYS A 256 -2.23 21.44 15.15
N ASN A 257 -1.58 22.43 14.54
CA ASN A 257 -0.12 22.44 14.36
C ASN A 257 0.45 21.11 13.79
N GLY A 258 -0.24 20.53 12.80
CA GLY A 258 0.13 19.25 12.17
C GLY A 258 -0.11 18.00 13.04
N ARG A 259 -0.75 18.13 14.21
CA ARG A 259 -1.00 17.01 15.12
C ARG A 259 -2.49 16.70 15.22
N LEU A 260 -2.82 15.41 15.17
CA LEU A 260 -4.14 14.92 15.50
C LEU A 260 -4.41 15.13 17.00
N LEU A 261 -5.56 15.72 17.33
CA LEU A 261 -6.07 15.84 18.69
C LEU A 261 -6.87 14.59 19.01
N ILE A 262 -6.20 13.57 19.56
CA ILE A 262 -6.77 12.24 19.82
C ILE A 262 -8.01 12.33 20.71
N ASP A 263 -8.01 13.23 21.69
CA ASP A 263 -9.12 13.49 22.62
C ASP A 263 -10.38 14.07 21.94
N LYS A 264 -10.27 14.46 20.66
CA LYS A 264 -11.35 15.02 19.86
C LYS A 264 -11.75 14.15 18.67
N VAL A 265 -11.14 12.97 18.52
CA VAL A 265 -11.55 12.02 17.48
C VAL A 265 -12.88 11.42 17.86
N THR A 266 -13.82 11.39 16.91
CA THR A 266 -15.12 10.73 17.08
C THR A 266 -15.40 9.86 15.86
N ALA A 267 -16.18 8.80 16.04
CA ALA A 267 -16.76 8.02 14.96
C ALA A 267 -18.05 7.35 15.45
N ASP A 268 -18.93 6.97 14.54
CA ASP A 268 -20.20 6.32 14.90
C ASP A 268 -20.00 4.84 15.24
N GLU A 269 -19.04 4.17 14.58
CA GLU A 269 -18.81 2.73 14.69
C GLU A 269 -17.31 2.40 14.66
N ASN A 270 -16.91 1.37 15.42
CA ASN A 270 -15.58 0.72 15.37
C ASN A 270 -14.37 1.64 15.63
N LEU A 271 -14.56 2.70 16.43
CA LEU A 271 -13.45 3.44 17.04
C LEU A 271 -12.93 2.63 18.24
N ASP A 272 -12.06 1.64 17.97
CA ASP A 272 -11.36 0.89 19.01
C ASP A 272 -10.29 1.79 19.69
N ASP A 273 -10.05 1.59 21.01
CA ASP A 273 -9.02 2.31 21.80
C ASP A 273 -7.55 1.98 21.43
#